data_AF-A0AAX6GRB1-F1
#
_entry.id   AF-A0AAX6GRB1-F1
#
_cell.length_a   1.000
_cell.length_b   1.000
_cell.length_c   1.000
_cell.angle_alpha   90.00
_cell.angle_beta   90.00
_cell.angle_gamma   90.00
#
_symmetry.space_group_name_H-M   'P 1'
#
loop_
_entity.id
_entity.type
_entity.pdbx_description
1 polymer ?
#
loop_
_entity_poly.entity_id
_entity_poly.type
_entity_poly.pdbx_seq_one_letter_code
_entity_poly.pdbx_strand_id
1 'polypeptide(L)'
;MGSWWWSLLLLHASVVVLSVAAFFLEFVRKIGCKHSLERSAASDAFFEDPNSLNKVPCPTIFDPAEKYISLIIPAFNEEHRLPGALVETMNYLQQRSAADKSFTYEVLIVDDGSTDKTSKVAFGFVRKYKIDRVRVILLGRNHGKGEAIRKGMLHSRGELLLMLDADGATKVTDLEKLECQIHMLAKKNKEIKSLSGASDDSSQKLSDIEVAAFGSRAHLEKQALATRKWYRNFLMKGFHLVVLLAAGPGIRDTQCGFKMFTRAAAQKLFTNIRLKRWCFDVELVYLCKHLNIPMIEVSVNWSEIPGSKVRLTSIIHMLFELVLIRLGYGLGIWKVYT
;
A
#
# COMPACT_ATOMS: atom_id res chain seq x y z
N MET A 1 -33.33 9.04 50.87
CA MET A 1 -33.86 8.80 49.50
C MET A 1 -32.89 9.13 48.36
N GLY A 2 -31.65 9.59 48.59
CA GLY A 2 -30.75 10.03 47.51
C GLY A 2 -29.77 8.99 46.94
N SER A 3 -29.36 7.95 47.67
CA SER A 3 -28.29 7.04 47.22
C SER A 3 -28.70 6.07 46.11
N TRP A 4 -29.96 5.62 46.13
CA TRP A 4 -30.49 4.64 45.17
C TRP A 4 -30.54 5.18 43.73
N TRP A 5 -30.83 6.48 43.56
CA TRP A 5 -30.85 7.14 42.26
C TRP A 5 -29.46 7.21 41.62
N TRP A 6 -28.42 7.49 42.41
CA TRP A 6 -27.03 7.49 41.92
C TRP A 6 -26.56 6.10 41.51
N SER A 7 -26.92 5.06 42.28
CA SER A 7 -26.62 3.66 41.91
C SER A 7 -27.33 3.25 40.61
N LEU A 8 -28.60 3.63 40.42
CA LEU A 8 -29.34 3.35 39.18
C LEU A 8 -28.73 4.09 37.98
N LEU A 9 -28.32 5.34 38.17
CA LEU A 9 -27.73 6.17 37.12
C LEU A 9 -26.33 5.65 36.72
N LEU A 10 -25.53 5.21 37.69
CA LEU A 10 -24.24 4.53 37.45
C LEU A 10 -24.43 3.19 36.73
N LEU A 11 -25.45 2.40 37.09
CA LEU A 11 -25.77 1.15 36.41
C LEU A 11 -26.19 1.40 34.96
N HIS A 12 -27.10 2.36 34.72
CA HIS A 12 -27.49 2.77 33.37
C HIS A 12 -26.31 3.27 32.54
N ALA A 13 -25.46 4.13 33.12
CA ALA A 13 -24.26 4.60 32.44
C ALA A 13 -23.32 3.44 32.08
N SER A 14 -23.14 2.48 32.99
CA SER A 14 -22.31 1.29 32.76
C SER A 14 -22.87 0.40 31.65
N VAL A 15 -24.18 0.15 31.64
CA VAL A 15 -24.85 -0.63 30.58
C VAL A 15 -24.73 0.07 29.22
N VAL A 16 -24.89 1.40 29.17
CA VAL A 16 -24.70 2.17 27.93
C VAL A 16 -23.26 2.07 27.45
N VAL A 17 -22.28 2.25 28.33
CA VAL A 17 -20.85 2.14 27.98
C VAL A 17 -20.52 0.75 27.45
N LEU A 18 -20.98 -0.31 28.12
CA LEU A 18 -20.76 -1.70 27.67
C LEU A 18 -21.45 -1.98 26.33
N SER A 19 -22.66 -1.46 26.12
CA SER A 19 -23.40 -1.63 24.86
C SER A 19 -22.70 -0.92 23.70
N VAL A 20 -22.22 0.32 23.93
CA VAL A 20 -21.43 1.07 22.94
C VAL A 20 -20.11 0.35 22.65
N ALA A 21 -19.42 -0.15 23.66
CA ALA A 21 -18.18 -0.92 23.49
C ALA A 21 -18.42 -2.21 22.71
N ALA A 22 -19.49 -2.97 23.02
CA ALA A 22 -19.85 -4.19 22.31
C ALA A 22 -20.22 -3.90 20.84
N PHE A 23 -21.02 -2.86 20.59
CA PHE A 23 -21.34 -2.42 19.23
C PHE A 23 -20.07 -2.03 18.46
N PHE A 24 -19.16 -1.31 19.11
CA PHE A 24 -17.90 -0.90 18.51
C PHE A 24 -16.99 -2.10 18.18
N LEU A 25 -16.85 -3.07 19.10
CA LEU A 25 -16.10 -4.31 18.85
C LEU A 25 -16.71 -5.14 17.71
N GLU A 26 -18.03 -5.22 17.66
CA GLU A 26 -18.75 -5.88 16.57
C GLU A 26 -18.55 -5.15 15.22
N PHE A 27 -18.51 -3.82 15.25
CA PHE A 27 -18.14 -3.00 14.10
C PHE A 27 -16.69 -3.28 13.64
N VAL A 28 -15.71 -3.32 14.57
CA VAL A 28 -14.33 -3.72 14.26
C VAL A 28 -14.27 -5.12 13.66
N ARG A 29 -15.02 -6.08 14.23
CA ARG A 29 -15.12 -7.45 13.73
C ARG A 29 -15.70 -7.51 12.31
N LYS A 30 -16.75 -6.75 12.02
CA LYS A 30 -17.37 -6.68 10.69
C LYS A 30 -16.41 -6.14 9.63
N ILE A 31 -15.60 -5.12 9.95
CA ILE A 31 -14.52 -4.64 9.06
C ILE A 31 -13.54 -5.80 8.76
N GLY A 32 -13.20 -6.61 9.77
CA GLY A 32 -12.33 -7.77 9.60
C GLY A 32 -12.95 -8.92 8.79
N CYS A 33 -14.22 -9.27 9.03
CA CYS A 33 -14.86 -10.43 8.39
C CYS A 33 -15.19 -10.21 6.90
N LYS A 34 -15.52 -8.97 6.49
CA LYS A 34 -15.84 -8.65 5.09
C LYS A 34 -14.68 -8.98 4.14
N HIS A 35 -13.45 -8.99 4.66
CA HIS A 35 -12.22 -9.32 3.95
C HIS A 35 -12.06 -10.81 3.60
N SER A 36 -12.53 -11.72 4.47
CA SER A 36 -12.38 -13.17 4.24
C SER A 36 -13.21 -13.64 3.03
N LEU A 37 -14.34 -12.99 2.76
CA LEU A 37 -15.20 -13.28 1.61
C LEU A 37 -14.62 -12.71 0.31
N GLU A 38 -14.00 -11.53 0.36
CA GLU A 38 -13.32 -10.91 -0.78
C GLU A 38 -12.01 -11.61 -1.17
N ARG A 39 -11.42 -12.44 -0.29
CA ARG A 39 -10.29 -13.34 -0.60
C ARG A 39 -10.68 -14.43 -1.61
N SER A 40 -11.91 -14.95 -1.50
CA SER A 40 -12.44 -15.95 -2.44
C SER A 40 -12.87 -15.34 -3.77
N ALA A 41 -13.29 -14.07 -3.79
CA ALA A 41 -13.73 -13.38 -5.00
C ALA A 41 -12.57 -12.74 -5.81
N ALA A 42 -11.34 -12.76 -5.30
CA ALA A 42 -10.16 -12.28 -6.03
C ALA A 42 -9.76 -13.20 -7.19
N SER A 43 -10.25 -14.45 -7.23
CA SER A 43 -10.04 -15.39 -8.34
C SER A 43 -10.79 -15.00 -9.62
N ASP A 44 -11.83 -14.17 -9.52
CA ASP A 44 -12.76 -13.90 -10.63
C ASP A 44 -12.56 -12.50 -11.23
N ALA A 45 -11.44 -11.85 -10.94
CA ALA A 45 -11.11 -10.59 -11.57
C ALA A 45 -10.78 -10.83 -13.06
N PHE A 46 -11.38 -10.04 -13.93
CA PHE A 46 -11.11 -10.04 -15.37
C PHE A 46 -10.56 -8.67 -15.77
N PHE A 47 -9.54 -8.68 -16.62
CA PHE A 47 -9.11 -7.51 -17.36
C PHE A 47 -9.95 -7.37 -18.62
N GLU A 48 -10.28 -6.15 -19.00
CA GLU A 48 -10.80 -5.86 -20.33
C GLU A 48 -9.61 -5.57 -21.24
N ASP A 49 -9.36 -6.43 -22.24
CA ASP A 49 -8.34 -6.15 -23.25
C ASP A 49 -8.81 -4.96 -24.10
N PRO A 50 -8.09 -3.83 -24.11
CA PRO A 50 -8.55 -2.64 -24.81
C PRO A 50 -8.52 -2.74 -26.34
N ASN A 51 -7.93 -3.81 -26.89
CA ASN A 51 -7.94 -4.08 -28.33
C ASN A 51 -9.07 -5.04 -28.73
N SER A 52 -9.32 -6.09 -27.95
CA SER A 52 -10.35 -7.11 -28.27
C SER A 52 -11.68 -6.92 -27.53
N LEU A 53 -11.71 -6.08 -26.49
CA LEU A 53 -12.81 -5.91 -25.52
C LEU A 53 -13.23 -7.23 -24.81
N ASN A 54 -12.39 -8.26 -24.91
CA ASN A 54 -12.65 -9.53 -24.25
C ASN A 54 -12.14 -9.51 -22.81
N LYS A 55 -12.85 -10.25 -21.95
CA LYS A 55 -12.44 -10.51 -20.57
C LYS A 55 -11.28 -11.51 -20.55
N VAL A 56 -10.11 -11.07 -20.09
CA VAL A 56 -8.92 -11.92 -19.91
C VAL A 56 -8.76 -12.21 -18.41
N PRO A 57 -8.47 -13.46 -17.99
CA PRO A 57 -8.24 -13.79 -16.59
C PRO A 57 -7.14 -12.90 -15.99
N CYS A 58 -7.36 -12.41 -14.77
CA CYS A 58 -6.30 -11.73 -14.04
C CYS A 58 -5.25 -12.73 -13.56
N PRO A 59 -3.95 -12.55 -13.88
CA PRO A 59 -2.89 -13.28 -13.18
C PRO A 59 -2.96 -12.91 -11.71
N THR A 60 -2.47 -13.82 -10.89
CA THR A 60 -2.46 -13.68 -9.45
C THR A 60 -1.04 -13.50 -8.96
N ILE A 61 -0.88 -12.85 -7.81
CA ILE A 61 0.43 -12.74 -7.19
C ILE A 61 0.99 -14.11 -6.75
N PHE A 62 0.15 -15.16 -6.70
CA PHE A 62 0.53 -16.52 -6.33
C PHE A 62 1.12 -17.31 -7.51
N ASP A 63 0.95 -16.82 -8.73
CA ASP A 63 1.62 -17.37 -9.91
C ASP A 63 3.12 -17.00 -9.90
N PRO A 64 3.99 -17.80 -10.55
CA PRO A 64 5.38 -17.44 -10.76
C PRO A 64 5.52 -16.08 -11.43
N ALA A 65 6.57 -15.33 -11.07
CA ALA A 65 6.80 -14.03 -11.67
C ALA A 65 7.11 -14.15 -13.18
N GLU A 66 6.47 -13.32 -13.99
CA GLU A 66 6.71 -13.22 -15.44
C GLU A 66 7.53 -11.97 -15.81
N LYS A 67 7.53 -10.97 -14.93
CA LYS A 67 8.25 -9.71 -15.11
C LYS A 67 9.26 -9.53 -13.99
N TYR A 68 10.29 -8.77 -14.25
CA TYR A 68 11.22 -8.37 -13.19
C TYR A 68 10.55 -7.39 -12.22
N ILE A 69 9.80 -6.40 -12.72
CA ILE A 69 9.10 -5.42 -11.86
C ILE A 69 7.69 -5.07 -12.33
N SER A 70 6.76 -4.93 -11.40
CA SER A 70 5.43 -4.34 -11.62
C SER A 70 5.34 -2.99 -10.92
N LEU A 71 4.89 -1.96 -11.64
CA LEU A 71 4.60 -0.64 -11.08
C LEU A 71 3.09 -0.48 -10.93
N ILE A 72 2.61 -0.43 -9.70
CA ILE A 72 1.20 -0.31 -9.33
C ILE A 72 0.87 1.16 -9.09
N ILE A 73 -0.03 1.70 -9.91
CA ILE A 73 -0.43 3.11 -9.88
C ILE A 73 -1.93 3.21 -9.58
N PRO A 74 -2.34 3.58 -8.35
CA PRO A 74 -3.75 3.81 -8.04
C PRO A 74 -4.20 5.15 -8.61
N ALA A 75 -5.35 5.17 -9.27
CA ALA A 75 -5.90 6.37 -9.90
C ALA A 75 -7.35 6.60 -9.47
N PHE A 76 -7.65 7.82 -9.02
CA PHE A 76 -9.02 8.26 -8.76
C PHE A 76 -9.16 9.75 -9.10
N ASN A 77 -9.87 10.04 -10.19
CA ASN A 77 -10.05 11.38 -10.72
C ASN A 77 -8.71 12.12 -10.96
N GLU A 78 -7.87 11.49 -11.79
CA GLU A 78 -6.49 11.87 -12.12
C GLU A 78 -6.31 12.25 -13.60
N GLU A 79 -7.38 12.60 -14.34
CA GLU A 79 -7.31 12.81 -15.80
C GLU A 79 -6.22 13.81 -16.24
N HIS A 80 -5.89 14.78 -15.40
CA HIS A 80 -4.87 15.79 -15.66
C HIS A 80 -3.47 15.43 -15.17
N ARG A 81 -3.34 14.62 -14.12
CA ARG A 81 -2.05 14.33 -13.46
C ARG A 81 -1.44 13.02 -13.96
N LEU A 82 -2.29 12.02 -14.21
CA LEU A 82 -1.90 10.69 -14.68
C LEU A 82 -1.08 10.72 -15.98
N PRO A 83 -1.39 11.52 -17.03
CA PRO A 83 -0.62 11.51 -18.26
C PRO A 83 0.86 11.89 -18.06
N GLY A 84 1.13 12.93 -17.27
CA GLY A 84 2.49 13.40 -17.00
C GLY A 84 3.31 12.35 -16.25
N ALA A 85 2.74 11.81 -15.18
CA ALA A 85 3.35 10.76 -14.38
C ALA A 85 3.65 9.50 -15.20
N LEU A 86 2.71 9.06 -16.06
CA LEU A 86 2.90 7.89 -16.91
C LEU A 86 3.92 8.13 -18.03
N VAL A 87 3.97 9.32 -18.64
CA VAL A 87 5.00 9.62 -19.65
C VAL A 87 6.40 9.57 -19.04
N GLU A 88 6.60 10.20 -17.88
CA GLU A 88 7.88 10.14 -17.16
C GLU A 88 8.26 8.69 -16.81
N THR A 89 7.30 7.93 -16.26
CA THR A 89 7.48 6.52 -15.90
C THR A 89 7.85 5.65 -17.09
N MET A 90 7.09 5.75 -18.19
CA MET A 90 7.33 4.93 -19.38
C MET A 90 8.65 5.27 -20.05
N ASN A 91 9.03 6.55 -20.12
CA ASN A 91 10.33 6.96 -20.68
C ASN A 91 11.48 6.31 -19.91
N TYR A 92 11.45 6.39 -18.57
CA TYR A 92 12.46 5.76 -17.72
C TYR A 92 12.52 4.24 -17.89
N LEU A 93 11.37 3.55 -17.85
CA LEU A 93 11.31 2.08 -17.98
C LEU A 93 11.77 1.60 -19.36
N GLN A 94 11.42 2.33 -20.44
CA GLN A 94 11.88 2.02 -21.79
C GLN A 94 13.39 2.18 -21.93
N GLN A 95 13.97 3.24 -21.36
CA GLN A 95 15.43 3.44 -21.35
C GLN A 95 16.13 2.30 -20.61
N ARG A 96 15.63 1.93 -19.43
CA ARG A 96 16.21 0.84 -18.64
C ARG A 96 16.13 -0.52 -19.33
N SER A 97 14.99 -0.85 -19.94
CA SER A 97 14.81 -2.08 -20.72
C SER A 97 15.61 -2.10 -22.04
N ALA A 98 15.93 -0.93 -22.59
CA ALA A 98 16.83 -0.82 -23.73
C ALA A 98 18.29 -1.08 -23.34
N ALA A 99 18.70 -0.59 -22.16
CA ALA A 99 20.05 -0.78 -21.60
C ALA A 99 20.28 -2.21 -21.09
N ASP A 100 19.27 -2.84 -20.51
CA ASP A 100 19.33 -4.21 -19.98
C ASP A 100 18.13 -5.04 -20.45
N LYS A 101 18.40 -6.07 -21.26
CA LYS A 101 17.37 -6.96 -21.81
C LYS A 101 16.73 -7.87 -20.76
N SER A 102 17.40 -8.10 -19.63
CA SER A 102 16.83 -8.85 -18.52
C SER A 102 15.80 -8.03 -17.74
N PHE A 103 15.87 -6.69 -17.83
CA PHE A 103 14.90 -5.79 -17.21
C PHE A 103 13.57 -5.80 -17.98
N THR A 104 12.65 -6.63 -17.49
CA THR A 104 11.25 -6.69 -17.96
C THR A 104 10.32 -6.03 -16.95
N TYR A 105 9.32 -5.31 -17.44
CA TYR A 105 8.43 -4.56 -16.57
C TYR A 105 6.97 -4.62 -17.02
N GLU A 106 6.08 -4.29 -16.09
CA GLU A 106 4.72 -3.86 -16.40
C GLU A 106 4.32 -2.66 -15.55
N VAL A 107 3.38 -1.86 -16.07
CA VAL A 107 2.70 -0.80 -15.35
C VAL A 107 1.23 -1.20 -15.21
N LEU A 108 0.76 -1.32 -13.97
CA LEU A 108 -0.60 -1.69 -13.64
C LEU A 108 -1.31 -0.49 -13.04
N ILE A 109 -2.19 0.11 -13.82
CA ILE A 109 -3.02 1.23 -13.40
C ILE A 109 -4.29 0.66 -12.78
N VAL A 110 -4.65 1.10 -11.58
CA VAL A 110 -5.88 0.67 -10.90
C VAL A 110 -6.81 1.86 -10.75
N ASP A 111 -7.84 1.91 -11.58
CA ASP A 111 -8.89 2.93 -11.52
C ASP A 111 -9.91 2.59 -10.44
N ASP A 112 -9.91 3.37 -9.37
CA ASP A 112 -10.79 3.23 -8.20
C ASP A 112 -12.16 3.88 -8.44
N GLY A 113 -12.75 3.59 -9.61
CA GLY A 113 -14.06 4.10 -10.02
C GLY A 113 -14.09 5.61 -10.25
N SER A 114 -13.17 6.12 -11.06
CA SER A 114 -13.16 7.54 -11.44
C SER A 114 -14.43 7.96 -12.17
N THR A 115 -14.83 9.21 -11.95
CA THR A 115 -15.99 9.87 -12.60
C THR A 115 -15.57 10.80 -13.74
N ASP A 116 -14.27 11.06 -13.88
CA ASP A 116 -13.69 11.87 -14.95
C ASP A 116 -13.14 10.98 -16.09
N LYS A 117 -12.27 11.52 -16.97
CA LYS A 117 -11.71 10.77 -18.11
C LYS A 117 -10.48 9.94 -17.75
N THR A 118 -10.20 9.67 -16.47
CA THR A 118 -9.02 8.90 -16.01
C THR A 118 -8.91 7.53 -16.69
N SER A 119 -10.01 6.77 -16.73
CA SER A 119 -10.03 5.44 -17.37
C SER A 119 -9.70 5.53 -18.87
N LYS A 120 -10.27 6.52 -19.58
CA LYS A 120 -9.98 6.78 -20.99
C LYS A 120 -8.52 7.09 -21.23
N VAL A 121 -7.90 7.92 -20.37
CA VAL A 121 -6.47 8.21 -20.42
C VAL A 121 -5.67 6.92 -20.24
N ALA A 122 -5.97 6.13 -19.20
CA ALA A 122 -5.26 4.90 -18.89
C ALA A 122 -5.31 3.89 -20.06
N PHE A 123 -6.48 3.69 -20.67
CA PHE A 123 -6.64 2.84 -21.86
C PHE A 123 -5.87 3.36 -23.08
N GLY A 124 -5.70 4.68 -23.21
CA GLY A 124 -4.82 5.27 -24.22
C GLY A 124 -3.37 4.80 -24.09
N PHE A 125 -2.86 4.67 -22.87
CA PHE A 125 -1.51 4.12 -22.62
C PHE A 125 -1.43 2.64 -22.94
N VAL A 126 -2.46 1.84 -22.64
CA VAL A 126 -2.45 0.41 -23.02
C VAL A 126 -2.41 0.24 -24.53
N ARG A 127 -3.18 1.03 -25.30
CA ARG A 127 -3.15 0.98 -26.77
C ARG A 127 -1.76 1.34 -27.31
N LYS A 128 -1.13 2.36 -26.73
CA LYS A 128 0.21 2.84 -27.13
C LYS A 128 1.32 1.82 -26.82
N TYR A 129 1.30 1.21 -25.63
CA TYR A 129 2.42 0.39 -25.12
C TYR A 129 2.16 -1.12 -25.10
N LYS A 130 0.95 -1.55 -25.51
CA LYS A 130 0.44 -2.92 -25.51
C LYS A 130 0.17 -3.48 -24.11
N ILE A 131 -0.75 -4.45 -24.06
CA ILE A 131 -1.24 -5.07 -22.82
C ILE A 131 -0.15 -5.80 -22.03
N ASP A 132 0.93 -6.23 -22.69
CA ASP A 132 2.05 -6.86 -22.02
C ASP A 132 2.81 -5.91 -21.07
N ARG A 133 2.86 -4.61 -21.40
CA ARG A 133 3.61 -3.59 -20.65
C ARG A 133 2.73 -2.67 -19.82
N VAL A 134 1.49 -2.42 -20.24
CA VAL A 134 0.58 -1.53 -19.51
C VAL A 134 -0.79 -2.19 -19.41
N ARG A 135 -1.36 -2.21 -18.21
CA ARG A 135 -2.64 -2.85 -17.90
C ARG A 135 -3.48 -1.96 -17.00
N VAL A 136 -4.80 -2.17 -17.05
CA VAL A 136 -5.77 -1.37 -16.30
C VAL A 136 -6.74 -2.28 -15.56
N ILE A 137 -6.89 -2.11 -14.25
CA ILE A 137 -7.96 -2.70 -13.45
C ILE A 137 -9.01 -1.63 -13.18
N LEU A 138 -10.27 -1.91 -13.51
CA LEU A 138 -11.40 -1.05 -13.15
C LEU A 138 -12.10 -1.63 -11.92
N LEU A 139 -12.17 -0.88 -10.82
CA LEU A 139 -12.90 -1.30 -9.62
C LEU A 139 -14.41 -1.01 -9.69
N GLY A 140 -14.84 -0.22 -10.67
CA GLY A 140 -16.25 0.11 -10.93
C GLY A 140 -16.87 1.11 -9.94
N ARG A 141 -16.32 1.24 -8.73
CA ARG A 141 -16.68 2.28 -7.75
C ARG A 141 -15.48 2.61 -6.86
N ASN A 142 -15.55 3.73 -6.16
CA ASN A 142 -14.52 4.12 -5.20
C ASN A 142 -14.58 3.28 -3.92
N HIS A 143 -13.54 2.47 -3.72
CA HIS A 143 -13.29 1.70 -2.50
C HIS A 143 -12.28 2.40 -1.58
N GLY A 144 -11.35 3.15 -2.17
CA GLY A 144 -10.25 3.84 -1.50
C GLY A 144 -8.88 3.37 -1.99
N LYS A 145 -7.87 4.23 -1.78
CA LYS A 145 -6.48 4.01 -2.22
C LYS A 145 -5.91 2.66 -1.78
N GLY A 146 -6.12 2.26 -0.53
CA GLY A 146 -5.65 0.99 0.00
C GLY A 146 -6.21 -0.23 -0.73
N GLU A 147 -7.50 -0.21 -1.12
CA GLU A 147 -8.09 -1.30 -1.91
C GLU A 147 -7.54 -1.31 -3.35
N ALA A 148 -7.40 -0.14 -3.97
CA ALA A 148 -6.81 -0.01 -5.31
C ALA A 148 -5.38 -0.58 -5.35
N ILE A 149 -4.55 -0.20 -4.38
CA ILE A 149 -3.20 -0.75 -4.23
C ILE A 149 -3.24 -2.25 -3.98
N ARG A 150 -4.08 -2.70 -3.04
CA ARG A 150 -4.20 -4.13 -2.73
C ARG A 150 -4.55 -4.95 -3.96
N LYS A 151 -5.56 -4.53 -4.74
CA LYS A 151 -5.96 -5.20 -5.98
C LYS A 151 -4.85 -5.17 -7.02
N GLY A 152 -4.17 -4.04 -7.18
CA GLY A 152 -3.00 -3.96 -8.05
C GLY A 152 -1.90 -4.94 -7.66
N MET A 153 -1.52 -4.97 -6.39
CA MET A 153 -0.49 -5.87 -5.87
C MET A 153 -0.86 -7.34 -6.08
N LEU A 154 -2.09 -7.73 -5.73
CA LEU A 154 -2.57 -9.12 -5.86
C LEU A 154 -2.70 -9.61 -7.31
N HIS A 155 -2.68 -8.71 -8.30
CA HIS A 155 -2.79 -9.03 -9.74
C HIS A 155 -1.54 -8.65 -10.55
N SER A 156 -0.43 -8.40 -9.86
CA SER A 156 0.86 -8.06 -10.46
C SER A 156 1.68 -9.31 -10.80
N ARG A 157 2.53 -9.21 -11.83
CA ARG A 157 3.38 -10.27 -12.39
C ARG A 157 4.88 -10.13 -12.10
N GLY A 158 5.30 -9.04 -11.45
CA GLY A 158 6.69 -8.69 -11.16
C GLY A 158 7.32 -9.45 -10.00
N GLU A 159 8.60 -9.79 -10.07
CA GLU A 159 9.37 -10.26 -8.89
C GLU A 159 9.46 -9.18 -7.80
N LEU A 160 9.61 -7.93 -8.24
CA LEU A 160 9.49 -6.73 -7.44
C LEU A 160 8.17 -6.01 -7.76
N LEU A 161 7.53 -5.46 -6.73
CA LEU A 161 6.29 -4.72 -6.84
C LEU A 161 6.49 -3.33 -6.26
N LEU A 162 6.41 -2.29 -7.09
CA LEU A 162 6.54 -0.90 -6.68
C LEU A 162 5.17 -0.23 -6.69
N MET A 163 4.78 0.35 -5.56
CA MET A 163 3.71 1.33 -5.49
C MET A 163 4.24 2.71 -5.88
N LEU A 164 3.50 3.40 -6.77
CA LEU A 164 3.79 4.77 -7.20
C LEU A 164 2.49 5.58 -7.32
N ASP A 165 2.46 6.79 -6.78
CA ASP A 165 1.30 7.68 -6.89
C ASP A 165 1.08 8.20 -8.32
N ALA A 166 -0.18 8.34 -8.73
CA ALA A 166 -0.58 8.78 -10.08
C ALA A 166 -0.28 10.26 -10.38
N ASP A 167 0.17 11.03 -9.39
CA ASP A 167 0.42 12.47 -9.54
C ASP A 167 1.86 12.83 -9.88
N GLY A 168 2.77 11.85 -9.90
CA GLY A 168 4.18 12.08 -10.22
C GLY A 168 4.94 12.86 -9.14
N ALA A 169 4.40 12.92 -7.91
CA ALA A 169 5.05 13.64 -6.82
C ALA A 169 6.41 13.04 -6.44
N THR A 170 6.56 11.71 -6.52
CA THR A 170 7.86 11.03 -6.35
C THR A 170 8.48 10.71 -7.71
N LYS A 171 9.80 10.92 -7.83
CA LYS A 171 10.53 10.62 -9.06
C LYS A 171 10.72 9.12 -9.25
N VAL A 172 10.30 8.61 -10.41
CA VAL A 172 10.42 7.19 -10.77
C VAL A 172 11.87 6.71 -10.77
N THR A 173 12.83 7.60 -11.04
CA THR A 173 14.27 7.29 -11.02
C THR A 173 14.77 6.83 -9.66
N ASP A 174 14.08 7.19 -8.56
CA ASP A 174 14.45 6.73 -7.22
C ASP A 174 14.10 5.25 -6.97
N LEU A 175 13.45 4.59 -7.93
CA LEU A 175 13.20 3.14 -7.91
C LEU A 175 14.49 2.36 -7.67
N GLU A 176 15.58 2.74 -8.34
CA GLU A 176 16.90 2.11 -8.21
C GLU A 176 17.44 2.16 -6.77
N LYS A 177 17.10 3.21 -6.01
CA LYS A 177 17.54 3.32 -4.61
C LYS A 177 16.88 2.25 -3.75
N LEU A 178 15.57 2.05 -3.90
CA LEU A 178 14.82 1.03 -3.15
C LEU A 178 15.26 -0.37 -3.57
N GLU A 179 15.37 -0.59 -4.88
CA GLU A 179 15.82 -1.84 -5.46
C GLU A 179 17.22 -2.25 -4.98
N CYS A 180 18.19 -1.34 -5.02
CA CYS A 180 19.54 -1.59 -4.54
C CYS A 180 19.56 -2.01 -3.07
N GLN A 181 18.77 -1.35 -2.22
CA GLN A 181 18.67 -1.70 -0.80
C GLN A 181 18.05 -3.09 -0.58
N ILE A 182 17.01 -3.45 -1.35
CA ILE A 182 16.43 -4.79 -1.31
C ILE A 182 17.45 -5.85 -1.71
N HIS A 183 18.17 -5.65 -2.81
CA HIS A 183 19.21 -6.57 -3.27
C HIS A 183 20.35 -6.74 -2.26
N MET A 184 20.81 -5.65 -1.66
CA MET A 184 21.83 -5.68 -0.60
C MET A 184 21.37 -6.49 0.61
N LEU A 185 20.13 -6.30 1.06
CA LEU A 185 19.58 -7.06 2.19
C LEU A 185 19.35 -8.53 1.84
N ALA A 186 18.86 -8.81 0.62
CA ALA A 186 18.71 -10.17 0.10
C ALA A 186 20.06 -10.92 0.06
N LYS A 187 21.12 -10.26 -0.44
CA LYS A 187 22.47 -10.84 -0.48
C LYS A 187 23.02 -11.10 0.93
N LYS A 188 22.89 -10.14 1.83
CA LYS A 188 23.33 -10.29 3.23
C LYS A 188 22.61 -11.45 3.93
N ASN A 189 21.32 -11.63 3.68
CA ASN A 189 20.55 -12.75 4.24
C ASN A 189 21.05 -14.11 3.73
N LYS A 190 21.45 -14.19 2.45
CA LYS A 190 22.07 -15.41 1.88
C LYS A 190 23.41 -15.72 2.56
N GLU A 191 24.27 -14.72 2.72
CA GLU A 191 25.58 -14.87 3.38
C GLU A 191 25.44 -15.32 4.85
N ILE A 192 24.46 -14.80 5.58
CA ILE A 192 24.19 -15.23 6.97
C ILE A 192 23.69 -16.68 7.02
N LYS A 193 22.85 -17.11 6.08
CA LYS A 193 22.37 -18.50 6.01
C LYS A 193 23.48 -19.48 5.67
N SER A 194 24.36 -19.13 4.72
CA SER A 194 25.51 -19.99 4.38
C SER A 194 26.47 -20.13 5.57
N LEU A 195 26.67 -19.08 6.36
CA LEU A 195 27.52 -19.11 7.57
C LEU A 195 26.92 -19.93 8.73
N SER A 196 25.59 -20.08 8.79
CA SER A 196 24.89 -20.81 9.87
C SER A 196 24.74 -22.30 9.60
N GLY A 197 25.35 -22.84 8.54
CA GLY A 197 25.35 -24.27 8.23
C GLY A 197 23.99 -24.81 7.77
N ALA A 198 23.01 -23.94 7.51
CA ALA A 198 21.78 -24.32 6.84
C ALA A 198 22.09 -24.67 5.39
N SER A 199 21.48 -25.77 4.89
CA SER A 199 21.67 -26.27 3.52
C SER A 199 21.71 -25.15 2.49
N ASP A 200 22.81 -25.09 1.74
CA ASP A 200 23.09 -24.08 0.72
C ASP A 200 22.17 -24.28 -0.49
N ASP A 201 20.93 -23.81 -0.37
CA ASP A 201 20.05 -23.65 -1.53
C ASP A 201 20.49 -22.38 -2.28
N SER A 202 21.58 -22.53 -3.02
CA SER A 202 22.17 -21.53 -3.93
C SER A 202 21.17 -21.00 -4.98
N SER A 203 19.95 -21.55 -5.05
CA SER A 203 18.90 -21.17 -6.00
C SER A 203 17.86 -20.18 -5.47
N GLN A 204 17.93 -19.74 -4.19
CA GLN A 204 16.87 -18.91 -3.61
C GLN A 204 16.64 -17.61 -4.42
N LYS A 205 15.49 -17.51 -5.11
CA LYS A 205 15.18 -16.39 -6.01
C LYS A 205 14.83 -15.14 -5.21
N LEU A 206 15.00 -13.97 -5.82
CA LEU A 206 14.61 -12.69 -5.21
C LEU A 206 13.12 -12.65 -4.86
N SER A 207 12.29 -13.29 -5.69
CA SER A 207 10.84 -13.44 -5.50
C SER A 207 10.47 -14.12 -4.17
N ASP A 208 11.34 -14.95 -3.63
CA ASP A 208 11.05 -15.83 -2.49
C ASP A 208 11.55 -15.23 -1.16
N ILE A 209 12.29 -14.13 -1.23
CA ILE A 209 12.80 -13.41 -0.05
C ILE A 209 11.76 -12.39 0.36
N GLU A 210 11.49 -12.26 1.65
CA GLU A 210 10.55 -11.28 2.19
C GLU A 210 11.29 -9.99 2.56
N VAL A 211 11.05 -8.89 1.83
CA VAL A 211 11.59 -7.55 2.15
C VAL A 211 10.59 -6.48 1.72
N ALA A 212 10.47 -5.41 2.51
CA ALA A 212 9.74 -4.22 2.15
C ALA A 212 10.64 -2.96 2.26
N ALA A 213 10.71 -2.16 1.20
CA ALA A 213 11.40 -0.88 1.18
C ALA A 213 10.40 0.28 1.10
N PHE A 214 10.53 1.23 2.01
CA PHE A 214 9.67 2.39 2.16
C PHE A 214 10.45 3.63 1.73
N GLY A 215 9.99 4.32 0.68
CA GLY A 215 10.48 5.65 0.36
C GLY A 215 10.15 6.62 1.48
N SER A 216 11.00 7.63 1.68
CA SER A 216 10.88 8.58 2.78
C SER A 216 11.20 10.00 2.38
N ARG A 217 10.33 10.91 2.78
CA ARG A 217 10.45 12.37 2.65
C ARG A 217 10.92 13.01 3.95
N ALA A 218 11.24 12.22 4.99
CA ALA A 218 11.61 12.74 6.31
C ALA A 218 12.83 13.68 6.29
N HIS A 219 13.72 13.52 5.31
CA HIS A 219 14.85 14.43 5.09
C HIS A 219 14.44 15.82 4.59
N LEU A 220 13.32 15.93 3.86
CA LEU A 220 12.73 17.19 3.38
C LEU A 220 11.93 17.91 4.46
N GLU A 221 11.46 17.17 5.47
CA GLU A 221 10.63 17.70 6.57
C GLU A 221 11.35 18.83 7.32
N LYS A 222 12.66 18.72 7.52
CA LYS A 222 13.46 19.75 8.20
C LYS A 222 13.40 21.11 7.51
N GLN A 223 13.43 21.14 6.18
CA GLN A 223 13.35 22.38 5.41
C GLN A 223 11.92 22.95 5.42
N ALA A 224 10.91 22.08 5.36
CA ALA A 224 9.50 22.49 5.40
C ALA A 224 9.03 22.97 6.79
N LEU A 225 9.59 22.44 7.88
CA LEU A 225 9.21 22.83 9.25
C LEU A 225 9.61 24.26 9.60
N ALA A 226 10.68 24.79 8.99
CA ALA A 226 11.19 26.13 9.24
C ALA A 226 10.25 27.24 8.74
N THR A 227 9.36 26.95 7.78
CA THR A 227 8.48 27.94 7.14
C THR A 227 7.01 27.81 7.55
N ARG A 228 6.64 26.78 8.32
CA ARG A 228 5.24 26.45 8.65
C ARG A 228 4.78 27.04 9.98
N LYS A 229 3.47 27.37 10.07
CA LYS A 229 2.82 27.83 11.31
C LYS A 229 2.93 26.79 12.43
N TRP A 230 3.20 27.23 13.65
CA TRP A 230 3.51 26.37 14.82
C TRP A 230 2.43 25.31 15.13
N TYR A 231 1.13 25.65 15.01
CA TYR A 231 0.05 24.70 15.31
C TYR A 231 0.02 23.53 14.32
N ARG A 232 0.46 23.73 13.07
CA ARG A 232 0.58 22.64 12.09
C ARG A 232 1.69 21.68 12.49
N ASN A 233 2.79 22.19 13.06
CA ASN A 233 3.88 21.36 13.57
C ASN A 233 3.43 20.57 14.80
N PHE A 234 2.64 21.16 15.69
CA PHE A 234 2.05 20.45 16.84
C PHE A 234 1.11 19.32 16.40
N LEU A 235 0.17 19.61 15.49
CA LEU A 235 -0.77 18.61 14.97
C LEU A 235 -0.05 17.46 14.25
N MET A 236 0.97 17.78 13.45
CA MET A 236 1.79 16.78 12.75
C MET A 236 2.54 15.89 13.75
N LYS A 237 3.21 16.47 14.76
CA LYS A 237 3.89 15.70 15.82
C LYS A 237 2.91 14.82 16.59
N GLY A 238 1.73 15.33 16.91
CA GLY A 238 0.66 14.57 17.53
C GLY A 238 0.22 13.38 16.66
N PHE A 239 0.00 13.62 15.36
CA PHE A 239 -0.33 12.56 14.42
C PHE A 239 0.78 11.49 14.32
N HIS A 240 2.05 11.90 14.24
CA HIS A 240 3.19 10.97 14.26
C HIS A 240 3.24 10.14 15.54
N LEU A 241 2.91 10.72 16.70
CA LEU A 241 2.81 9.97 17.96
C LEU A 241 1.70 8.91 17.88
N VAL A 242 0.52 9.25 17.35
CA VAL A 242 -0.58 8.28 17.20
C VAL A 242 -0.20 7.15 16.24
N VAL A 243 0.49 7.46 15.12
CA VAL A 243 1.01 6.46 14.19
C VAL A 243 2.03 5.54 14.87
N LEU A 244 2.96 6.10 15.65
CA LEU A 244 3.92 5.32 16.44
C LEU A 244 3.21 4.42 17.46
N LEU A 245 2.17 4.94 18.12
CA LEU A 245 1.32 4.17 19.01
C LEU A 245 0.37 3.22 18.28
N ALA A 246 0.33 3.18 16.95
CA ALA A 246 -0.48 2.26 16.16
C ALA A 246 0.38 1.15 15.49
N ALA A 247 1.45 1.51 14.79
CA ALA A 247 2.33 0.54 14.12
C ALA A 247 3.64 0.24 14.90
N GLY A 248 3.97 1.05 15.91
CA GLY A 248 5.25 0.98 16.60
C GLY A 248 6.41 1.60 15.78
N PRO A 249 7.64 1.58 16.30
CA PRO A 249 8.80 2.18 15.63
C PRO A 249 9.24 1.35 14.41
N GLY A 250 10.03 1.97 13.52
CA GLY A 250 10.68 1.30 12.39
C GLY A 250 10.82 2.21 11.17
N ILE A 251 9.69 2.73 10.69
CA ILE A 251 9.61 3.63 9.52
C ILE A 251 9.13 5.00 9.97
N ARG A 252 9.86 6.06 9.64
CA ARG A 252 9.51 7.45 10.00
C ARG A 252 8.44 8.00 9.08
N ASP A 253 8.63 7.91 7.77
CA ASP A 253 7.63 8.34 6.78
C ASP A 253 6.79 7.16 6.27
N THR A 254 5.82 6.76 7.08
CA THR A 254 4.92 5.64 6.71
C THR A 254 4.05 5.97 5.49
N GLN A 255 3.72 7.24 5.26
CA GLN A 255 2.70 7.66 4.30
C GLN A 255 3.25 8.11 2.94
N CYS A 256 4.53 7.83 2.66
CA CYS A 256 5.10 8.10 1.34
C CYS A 256 4.49 7.16 0.29
N GLY A 257 3.98 7.70 -0.82
CA GLY A 257 3.38 6.92 -1.91
C GLY A 257 4.33 6.03 -2.71
N PHE A 258 5.60 5.91 -2.29
CA PHE A 258 6.65 5.20 -3.01
C PHE A 258 7.19 4.05 -2.15
N LYS A 259 6.77 2.82 -2.43
CA LYS A 259 7.11 1.64 -1.62
C LYS A 259 7.32 0.42 -2.50
N MET A 260 8.40 -0.32 -2.27
CA MET A 260 8.73 -1.51 -3.05
C MET A 260 8.69 -2.75 -2.16
N PHE A 261 8.14 -3.83 -2.69
CA PHE A 261 8.00 -5.10 -2.01
C PHE A 261 8.55 -6.20 -2.90
N THR A 262 9.20 -7.18 -2.31
CA THR A 262 9.41 -8.46 -2.99
C THR A 262 8.09 -9.22 -3.12
N ARG A 263 7.99 -10.10 -4.11
CA ARG A 263 6.78 -10.91 -4.36
C ARG A 263 6.31 -11.67 -3.11
N ALA A 264 7.19 -12.39 -2.42
CA ALA A 264 6.84 -13.11 -1.19
C ALA A 264 6.32 -12.19 -0.08
N ALA A 265 6.94 -11.01 0.11
CA ALA A 265 6.43 -10.04 1.09
C ALA A 265 5.05 -9.51 0.68
N ALA A 266 4.86 -9.16 -0.60
CA ALA A 266 3.60 -8.65 -1.11
C ALA A 266 2.47 -9.68 -1.01
N GLN A 267 2.73 -10.97 -1.27
CA GLN A 267 1.75 -12.06 -1.10
C GLN A 267 1.19 -12.07 0.32
N LYS A 268 2.05 -12.04 1.34
CA LYS A 268 1.63 -12.04 2.74
C LYS A 268 0.95 -10.73 3.12
N LEU A 269 1.55 -9.60 2.80
CA LEU A 269 1.06 -8.28 3.22
C LEU A 269 -0.30 -7.93 2.62
N PHE A 270 -0.46 -8.04 1.29
CA PHE A 270 -1.67 -7.60 0.61
C PHE A 270 -2.82 -8.63 0.68
N THR A 271 -2.52 -9.87 1.08
CA THR A 271 -3.55 -10.83 1.51
C THR A 271 -4.14 -10.43 2.86
N ASN A 272 -3.33 -9.87 3.76
CA ASN A 272 -3.72 -9.58 5.14
C ASN A 272 -4.18 -8.13 5.39
N ILE A 273 -3.86 -7.18 4.52
CA ILE A 273 -4.25 -5.77 4.66
C ILE A 273 -5.79 -5.63 4.65
N ARG A 274 -6.36 -4.80 5.53
CA ARG A 274 -7.82 -4.68 5.71
C ARG A 274 -8.32 -3.25 5.49
N LEU A 275 -7.49 -2.26 5.78
CA LEU A 275 -7.82 -0.87 5.60
C LEU A 275 -7.81 -0.51 4.12
N LYS A 276 -8.92 0.05 3.66
CA LYS A 276 -9.14 0.36 2.24
C LYS A 276 -8.73 1.79 1.88
N ARG A 277 -8.45 2.65 2.87
CA ARG A 277 -8.25 4.10 2.64
C ARG A 277 -6.83 4.54 2.93
N TRP A 278 -6.63 5.54 3.79
CA TRP A 278 -5.37 6.29 3.90
C TRP A 278 -4.40 5.65 4.89
N CYS A 279 -4.89 4.95 5.92
CA CYS A 279 -4.05 4.30 6.92
C CYS A 279 -3.57 2.89 6.55
N PHE A 280 -3.86 2.41 5.34
CA PHE A 280 -3.35 1.13 4.83
C PHE A 280 -1.82 1.05 4.89
N ASP A 281 -1.14 2.16 4.67
CA ASP A 281 0.32 2.27 4.77
C ASP A 281 0.84 2.02 6.19
N VAL A 282 0.10 2.49 7.20
CA VAL A 282 0.45 2.27 8.61
C VAL A 282 0.16 0.82 9.00
N GLU A 283 -0.93 0.24 8.48
CA GLU A 283 -1.22 -1.18 8.62
C GLU A 283 -0.15 -2.06 7.98
N LEU A 284 0.41 -1.68 6.83
CA LEU A 284 1.54 -2.41 6.22
C LEU A 284 2.74 -2.47 7.16
N VAL A 285 3.10 -1.35 7.80
CA VAL A 285 4.20 -1.33 8.79
C VAL A 285 3.89 -2.24 9.98
N TYR A 286 2.64 -2.23 10.47
CA TYR A 286 2.21 -3.15 11.52
C TYR A 286 2.36 -4.61 11.09
N LEU A 287 1.86 -4.96 9.90
CA LEU A 287 1.89 -6.33 9.35
C LEU A 287 3.31 -6.81 9.09
N CYS A 288 4.19 -5.97 8.54
CA CYS A 288 5.59 -6.32 8.37
C CYS A 288 6.22 -6.74 9.69
N LYS A 289 5.96 -6.02 10.78
CA LYS A 289 6.48 -6.36 12.11
C LYS A 289 5.86 -7.62 12.67
N HIS A 290 4.55 -7.78 12.52
CA HIS A 290 3.84 -8.97 12.99
C HIS A 290 4.33 -10.24 12.28
N LEU A 291 4.65 -10.14 10.98
CA LEU A 291 5.13 -11.23 10.15
C LEU A 291 6.67 -11.35 10.11
N ASN A 292 7.40 -10.52 10.86
CA ASN A 292 8.86 -10.44 10.86
C ASN A 292 9.49 -10.17 9.48
N ILE A 293 8.80 -9.43 8.62
CA ILE A 293 9.30 -8.98 7.31
C ILE A 293 10.24 -7.78 7.52
N PRO A 294 11.52 -7.87 7.13
CA PRO A 294 12.47 -6.76 7.17
C PRO A 294 11.96 -5.54 6.42
N MET A 295 12.07 -4.38 7.06
CA MET A 295 11.71 -3.09 6.47
C MET A 295 12.94 -2.19 6.35
N ILE A 296 13.05 -1.49 5.21
CA ILE A 296 14.12 -0.52 4.95
C ILE A 296 13.48 0.83 4.64
N GLU A 297 14.02 1.92 5.19
CA GLU A 297 13.59 3.27 4.86
C GLU A 297 14.63 3.96 3.95
N VAL A 298 14.20 4.48 2.80
CA VAL A 298 15.08 5.02 1.76
C VAL A 298 14.66 6.44 1.39
N SER A 299 15.60 7.38 1.36
CA SER A 299 15.30 8.77 1.01
C SER A 299 14.98 8.93 -0.48
N VAL A 300 13.84 9.56 -0.78
CA VAL A 300 13.36 9.78 -2.17
C VAL A 300 13.08 11.25 -2.45
N ASN A 301 13.33 11.67 -3.68
CA ASN A 301 13.00 12.98 -4.20
C ASN A 301 11.49 13.09 -4.36
N TRP A 302 10.93 14.10 -3.70
CA TRP A 302 9.51 14.37 -3.70
C TRP A 302 9.25 15.85 -3.93
N SER A 303 8.29 16.16 -4.79
CA SER A 303 7.82 17.51 -5.08
C SER A 303 6.35 17.65 -4.76
N GLU A 304 5.94 18.81 -4.24
CA GLU A 304 4.54 19.09 -3.98
C GLU A 304 3.77 19.31 -5.29
N ILE A 305 2.77 18.47 -5.53
CA ILE A 305 1.87 18.57 -6.67
C ILE A 305 0.52 19.11 -6.17
N PRO A 306 -0.01 20.21 -6.74
CA PRO A 306 -1.29 20.76 -6.33
C PRO A 306 -2.45 19.78 -6.62
N GLY A 307 -3.56 19.93 -5.89
CA GLY A 307 -4.76 19.11 -6.09
C GLY A 307 -4.90 17.89 -5.16
N SER A 308 -4.32 17.95 -3.95
CA SER A 308 -4.44 16.87 -2.95
C SER A 308 -5.89 16.46 -2.70
N LYS A 309 -6.12 15.14 -2.67
CA LYS A 309 -7.44 14.54 -2.39
C LYS A 309 -7.70 14.36 -0.89
N VAL A 310 -6.72 14.65 -0.02
CA VAL A 310 -6.85 14.53 1.43
C VAL A 310 -7.60 15.75 1.98
N ARG A 311 -8.77 15.51 2.57
CA ARG A 311 -9.63 16.55 3.18
C ARG A 311 -9.51 16.54 4.71
N LEU A 312 -10.02 17.57 5.39
CA LEU A 312 -10.04 17.62 6.86
C LEU A 312 -10.78 16.42 7.47
N THR A 313 -11.89 16.01 6.86
CA THR A 313 -12.64 14.80 7.26
C THR A 313 -11.80 13.53 7.14
N SER A 314 -10.85 13.49 6.18
CA SER A 314 -9.93 12.36 6.02
C SER A 314 -9.03 12.19 7.25
N ILE A 315 -8.64 13.29 7.91
CA ILE A 315 -7.80 13.24 9.11
C ILE A 315 -8.54 12.56 10.27
N ILE A 316 -9.82 12.87 10.45
CA ILE A 316 -10.66 12.24 11.49
C ILE A 316 -10.81 10.74 11.20
N HIS A 317 -11.09 10.38 9.94
CA HIS A 317 -11.17 8.98 9.53
C HIS A 317 -9.84 8.24 9.75
N MET A 318 -8.70 8.88 9.46
CA MET A 318 -7.38 8.29 9.68
C MET A 318 -7.13 8.01 11.17
N LEU A 319 -7.43 8.96 12.06
CA LEU A 319 -7.30 8.73 13.51
C LEU A 319 -8.14 7.52 13.97
N PHE A 320 -9.34 7.38 13.43
CA PHE A 320 -10.19 6.22 13.70
C PHE A 320 -9.60 4.92 13.13
N GLU A 321 -9.08 4.93 11.91
CA GLU A 321 -8.39 3.77 11.31
C GLU A 321 -7.17 3.34 12.14
N LEU A 322 -6.42 4.27 12.73
CA LEU A 322 -5.29 3.94 13.62
C LEU A 322 -5.75 3.21 14.90
N VAL A 323 -6.90 3.60 15.46
CA VAL A 323 -7.51 2.87 16.59
C VAL A 323 -7.97 1.48 16.16
N LEU A 324 -8.53 1.35 14.95
CA LEU A 324 -8.95 0.06 14.41
C LEU A 324 -7.77 -0.91 14.24
N ILE A 325 -6.60 -0.45 13.77
CA ILE A 325 -5.39 -1.29 13.70
C ILE A 325 -5.08 -1.88 15.08
N ARG A 326 -5.10 -1.04 16.12
CA ARG A 326 -4.75 -1.45 17.48
C ARG A 326 -5.75 -2.40 18.11
N LEU A 327 -7.04 -2.12 17.98
CA LEU A 327 -8.07 -3.00 18.53
C LEU A 327 -8.24 -4.28 17.70
N GLY A 328 -8.24 -4.13 16.37
CA GLY A 328 -8.40 -5.22 15.42
C GLY A 328 -7.32 -6.27 15.61
N TYR A 329 -6.05 -5.89 15.48
CA TYR A 329 -4.94 -6.84 15.63
C TYR A 329 -4.55 -7.11 17.09
N GLY A 330 -4.55 -6.09 17.95
CA GLY A 330 -4.13 -6.23 19.34
C GLY A 330 -5.05 -7.11 20.19
N LEU A 331 -6.35 -7.15 19.89
CA LEU A 331 -7.31 -8.05 20.53
C LEU A 331 -7.52 -9.36 19.76
N GLY A 332 -6.76 -9.61 18.68
CA GLY A 332 -6.88 -10.82 17.86
C GLY A 332 -8.17 -10.95 17.05
N ILE A 333 -8.97 -9.87 16.95
CA ILE A 333 -10.21 -9.83 16.16
C ILE A 333 -9.89 -10.00 14.67
N TRP A 334 -8.80 -9.39 14.23
CA TRP A 334 -8.27 -9.46 12.88
C TRP A 334 -7.16 -10.51 12.84
N LYS A 335 -7.50 -11.71 12.34
CA LYS A 335 -6.51 -12.77 12.15
C LYS A 335 -5.54 -12.42 11.03
N VAL A 336 -4.26 -12.68 11.27
CA VAL A 336 -3.21 -12.63 10.24
C VAL A 336 -2.93 -14.05 9.79
N TYR A 337 -2.92 -14.27 8.49
CA TYR A 337 -2.62 -15.55 7.86
C TYR A 337 -1.19 -15.53 7.36
N THR A 338 -0.41 -16.53 7.74
CA THR A 338 1.00 -16.69 7.35
C THR A 338 1.16 -17.50 6.08
#